data_AF-A0AAJ2BX86-F1
#
_entry.id   AF-A0AAJ2BX86-F1
#
_cell.length_a   1.000
_cell.length_b   1.000
_cell.length_c   1.000
_cell.angle_alpha   90.00
_cell.angle_beta   90.00
_cell.angle_gamma   90.00
#
_symmetry.space_group_name_H-M   'P 1'
#
loop_
_entity.id
_entity.type
_entity.pdbx_description
1 polymer ?
#
loop_
_entity_poly.entity_id
_entity_poly.type
_entity_poly.pdbx_seq_one_letter_code
_entity_poly.pdbx_strand_id
1 'polypeptide(L)'
;MNQLKISTRLAVAFAVMVLLLVALGAVALVRSAHQRAELKDVVDVRIPIIKALGALNDGVNEQAIQLRNLAIFTSEAIVKSATSQIAAAAADVDAQYKTLNTLVSSEKGKELMARMQQRRGDFLKLRDQYLTTLQQGQRDEALKLLEEQLRPAQRAYMAAIDEQFEFQSKRTVEAGALAESAALALQRDVLIAAALAIGIAIFLAITIIRSITRPLAQAVEAADRVAGGDLSGQIVVQSKDETGHLLSALQRMQQSLVNTVSTVRQNAEGVASASAQIASGNNDLSARTEQQASALEETAASMEELGSTVRQNADNARAANQLAVSASTVAVQGGDVVAEVVETMKGINASSNKIADIISVIDGIAFQTNILALNAAVEAARAGEQGRGFAVVAGEVRNLAGRSAEAAKEIKALITASVERVEQGTALV
;
A
#
# COMPACT_ATOMS: atom_id res chain seq x y z
N MET A 1 27.90 -12.49 -7.43
CA MET A 1 27.96 -11.02 -7.66
C MET A 1 26.83 -10.24 -7.00
N ASN A 2 25.64 -10.82 -6.75
CA ASN A 2 24.43 -10.09 -6.30
C ASN A 2 24.43 -9.60 -4.83
N GLN A 3 25.56 -9.70 -4.13
CA GLN A 3 25.71 -9.21 -2.75
C GLN A 3 26.58 -7.95 -2.66
N LEU A 4 27.30 -7.60 -3.73
CA LEU A 4 28.15 -6.41 -3.78
C LEU A 4 27.35 -5.21 -4.27
N LYS A 5 27.65 -4.02 -3.76
CA LYS A 5 27.08 -2.77 -4.29
C LYS A 5 27.37 -2.60 -5.78
N ILE A 6 26.46 -1.95 -6.51
CA ILE A 6 26.64 -1.65 -7.95
C ILE A 6 27.93 -0.87 -8.18
N SER A 7 28.21 0.12 -7.33
CA SER A 7 29.44 0.91 -7.38
C SER A 7 30.70 0.05 -7.24
N THR A 8 30.69 -0.91 -6.31
CA THR A 8 31.81 -1.85 -6.11
C THR A 8 32.01 -2.74 -7.34
N ARG A 9 30.94 -3.25 -7.95
CA ARG A 9 31.06 -4.08 -9.17
C ARG A 9 31.62 -3.29 -10.35
N LEU A 10 31.12 -2.07 -10.55
CA LEU A 10 31.63 -1.18 -11.60
C LEU A 10 33.10 -0.83 -11.35
N ALA A 11 33.46 -0.47 -10.12
CA ALA A 11 34.84 -0.17 -9.75
C ALA A 11 35.78 -1.36 -10.01
N VAL A 12 35.37 -2.58 -9.62
CA VAL A 12 36.15 -3.80 -9.89
C VAL A 12 36.26 -4.05 -11.39
N ALA A 13 35.19 -3.89 -12.16
CA ALA A 13 35.22 -4.09 -13.61
C ALA A 13 36.14 -3.10 -14.31
N PHE A 14 36.06 -1.82 -13.96
CA PHE A 14 36.96 -0.79 -14.46
C PHE A 14 38.41 -1.04 -14.05
N ALA A 15 38.66 -1.42 -12.79
CA ALA A 15 40.01 -1.78 -12.33
C ALA A 15 40.58 -2.96 -13.12
N VAL A 16 39.77 -4.00 -13.39
CA VAL A 16 40.17 -5.14 -14.24
C VAL A 16 40.45 -4.68 -15.67
N MET A 17 39.62 -3.81 -16.26
CA MET A 17 39.89 -3.29 -17.61
C MET A 17 41.19 -2.48 -17.68
N VAL A 18 41.45 -1.63 -16.69
CA VAL A 18 42.72 -0.88 -16.60
C VAL A 18 43.90 -1.84 -16.45
N LEU A 19 43.80 -2.85 -15.58
CA LEU A 19 44.84 -3.86 -15.42
C LEU A 19 45.09 -4.65 -16.72
N LEU A 20 44.04 -4.99 -17.46
CA LEU A 20 44.16 -5.66 -18.76
C LEU A 20 44.87 -4.78 -19.80
N LEU A 21 44.58 -3.47 -19.84
CA LEU A 21 45.28 -2.53 -20.70
C LEU A 21 46.76 -2.40 -20.33
N VAL A 22 47.07 -2.30 -19.03
CA VAL A 22 48.44 -2.26 -18.53
C VAL A 22 49.18 -3.55 -18.86
N ALA A 23 48.54 -4.71 -18.67
CA ALA A 23 49.12 -6.02 -18.99
C ALA A 23 49.39 -6.16 -20.50
N LEU A 24 48.45 -5.74 -21.35
CA LEU A 24 48.63 -5.74 -22.80
C LEU A 24 49.81 -4.84 -23.22
N GLY A 25 49.90 -3.64 -22.65
CA GLY A 25 51.02 -2.73 -22.85
C GLY A 25 52.35 -3.33 -22.39
N ALA A 26 52.38 -3.99 -21.24
CA ALA A 26 53.57 -4.66 -20.73
C ALA A 26 54.03 -5.80 -21.64
N VAL A 27 53.11 -6.65 -22.11
CA VAL A 27 53.43 -7.73 -23.08
C VAL A 27 54.00 -7.14 -24.36
N ALA A 28 53.37 -6.10 -24.91
CA ALA A 28 53.84 -5.43 -26.12
C ALA A 28 55.24 -4.83 -25.95
N LEU A 29 55.51 -4.15 -24.83
CA LEU A 29 56.80 -3.54 -24.54
C LEU A 29 57.92 -4.59 -24.35
N VAL A 30 57.66 -5.66 -23.59
CA VAL A 30 58.65 -6.71 -23.35
C VAL A 30 58.97 -7.48 -24.64
N ARG A 31 57.95 -7.86 -25.40
CA ARG A 31 58.14 -8.57 -26.68
C ARG A 31 58.80 -7.67 -27.73
N SER A 32 58.45 -6.38 -27.78
CA SER A 32 59.10 -5.42 -28.68
C SER A 32 60.57 -5.19 -28.31
N ALA A 33 60.91 -5.15 -27.02
CA ALA A 33 62.30 -5.03 -26.59
C ALA A 33 63.15 -6.22 -27.05
N HIS A 34 62.61 -7.44 -26.98
CA HIS A 34 63.29 -8.64 -27.47
C HIS A 34 63.48 -8.61 -29.00
N GLN A 35 62.43 -8.27 -29.75
CA GLN A 35 62.52 -8.11 -31.21
C GLN A 35 63.55 -7.04 -31.61
N ARG A 36 63.59 -5.91 -30.88
CA ARG A 36 64.58 -4.84 -31.11
C ARG A 36 66.00 -5.32 -30.86
N ALA A 37 66.24 -6.18 -29.86
CA ALA A 37 67.56 -6.72 -29.57
C ALA A 37 68.07 -7.61 -30.72
N GLU A 38 67.22 -8.52 -31.22
CA GLU A 38 67.55 -9.38 -32.37
C GLU A 38 67.83 -8.55 -33.64
N LEU A 39 66.98 -7.55 -33.92
CA LEU A 39 67.20 -6.67 -35.07
C LEU A 39 68.46 -5.82 -34.94
N LYS A 40 68.78 -5.35 -33.72
CA LYS A 40 70.00 -4.58 -33.45
C LYS A 40 71.25 -5.41 -33.68
N ASP A 41 71.25 -6.70 -33.31
CA ASP A 41 72.37 -7.60 -33.60
C ASP A 41 72.63 -7.74 -35.11
N VAL A 42 71.58 -7.87 -35.91
CA VAL A 42 71.70 -7.92 -37.38
C VAL A 42 72.25 -6.61 -37.94
N VAL A 43 71.68 -5.47 -37.55
CA VAL A 43 72.00 -4.14 -38.13
C VAL A 43 73.32 -3.58 -37.64
N ASP A 44 73.61 -3.66 -36.35
CA ASP A 44 74.77 -2.99 -35.74
C ASP A 44 76.02 -3.88 -35.68
N VAL A 45 75.86 -5.21 -35.79
CA VAL A 45 76.99 -6.15 -35.69
C VAL A 45 77.20 -6.91 -37.00
N ARG A 46 76.19 -7.61 -37.49
CA ARG A 46 76.37 -8.58 -38.60
C ARG A 46 76.54 -7.91 -39.97
N ILE A 47 75.69 -6.95 -40.30
CA ILE A 47 75.81 -6.19 -41.57
C ILE A 47 77.18 -5.49 -41.67
N PRO A 48 77.68 -4.78 -40.63
CA PRO A 48 79.02 -4.20 -40.65
C PRO A 48 80.15 -5.22 -40.84
N ILE A 49 80.04 -6.43 -40.26
CA ILE A 49 81.02 -7.50 -40.48
C ILE A 49 81.05 -7.90 -41.97
N ILE A 50 79.89 -8.16 -42.58
CA ILE A 50 79.79 -8.52 -44.00
C ILE A 50 80.36 -7.43 -44.89
N LYS A 51 80.01 -6.16 -44.61
CA LYS A 51 80.53 -5.00 -45.35
C LYS A 51 82.05 -4.88 -45.21
N ALA A 52 82.60 -5.07 -44.02
CA ALA A 52 84.04 -5.01 -43.77
C ALA A 52 84.80 -6.16 -44.44
N LEU A 53 84.23 -7.37 -44.49
CA LEU A 53 84.81 -8.51 -45.22
C LEU A 53 84.79 -8.29 -46.74
N GLY A 54 83.72 -7.72 -47.28
CA GLY A 54 83.67 -7.30 -48.69
C GLY A 54 84.74 -6.26 -49.02
N ALA A 55 84.84 -5.20 -48.21
CA ALA A 55 85.87 -4.18 -48.36
C ALA A 55 87.30 -4.74 -48.23
N LEU A 56 87.52 -5.71 -47.34
CA LEU A 56 88.79 -6.43 -47.26
C LEU A 56 89.13 -7.14 -48.57
N ASN A 57 88.17 -7.88 -49.14
CA ASN A 57 88.39 -8.61 -50.37
C ASN A 57 88.71 -7.66 -51.54
N ASP A 58 87.95 -6.56 -51.64
CA ASP A 58 88.18 -5.50 -52.63
C ASP A 58 89.57 -4.87 -52.46
N GLY A 59 89.96 -4.51 -51.24
CA GLY A 59 91.26 -3.91 -50.94
C GLY A 59 92.45 -4.84 -51.21
N VAL A 60 92.29 -6.16 -51.00
CA VAL A 60 93.32 -7.15 -51.36
C VAL A 60 93.42 -7.32 -52.87
N ASN A 61 92.29 -7.34 -53.57
CA ASN A 61 92.28 -7.41 -55.02
C ASN A 61 92.87 -6.15 -55.67
N GLU A 62 92.55 -4.97 -55.14
CA GLU A 62 93.12 -3.69 -55.57
C GLU A 62 94.65 -3.68 -55.44
N GLN A 63 95.18 -4.09 -54.28
CA GLN A 63 96.63 -4.24 -54.11
C GLN A 63 97.23 -5.18 -55.16
N ALA A 64 96.56 -6.31 -55.45
CA ALA A 64 97.06 -7.26 -56.44
C ALA A 64 97.03 -6.72 -57.87
N ILE A 65 96.01 -5.94 -58.25
CA ILE A 65 95.95 -5.25 -59.54
C ILE A 65 97.12 -4.26 -59.66
N GLN A 66 97.34 -3.44 -58.63
CA GLN A 66 98.40 -2.44 -58.67
C GLN A 66 99.81 -3.04 -58.62
N LEU A 67 100.00 -4.15 -57.89
CA LEU A 67 101.27 -4.90 -57.91
C LEU A 67 101.58 -5.43 -59.31
N ARG A 68 100.58 -5.91 -60.05
CA ARG A 68 100.71 -6.29 -61.47
C ARG A 68 101.02 -5.09 -62.36
N ASN A 69 100.34 -3.96 -62.14
CA ASN A 69 100.62 -2.72 -62.89
C ASN A 69 102.08 -2.27 -62.73
N LEU A 70 102.67 -2.40 -61.54
CA LEU A 70 104.09 -2.07 -61.30
C LEU A 70 105.07 -2.99 -62.06
N ALA A 71 104.69 -4.22 -62.35
CA ALA A 71 105.47 -5.14 -63.19
C ALA A 71 105.35 -4.80 -64.68
N ILE A 72 104.15 -4.45 -65.14
CA ILE A 72 103.80 -4.28 -66.57
C ILE A 72 104.20 -2.89 -67.07
N PHE A 73 103.93 -1.83 -66.29
CA PHE A 73 104.10 -0.46 -66.74
C PHE A 73 105.36 0.18 -66.14
N THR A 74 106.04 0.97 -66.97
CA THR A 74 107.30 1.66 -66.61
C THR A 74 107.14 3.18 -66.50
N SER A 75 105.98 3.72 -66.88
CA SER A 75 105.65 5.15 -66.78
C SER A 75 105.71 5.63 -65.34
N GLU A 76 106.45 6.70 -65.08
CA GLU A 76 106.59 7.30 -63.74
C GLU A 76 105.23 7.68 -63.12
N ALA A 77 104.31 8.19 -63.95
CA ALA A 77 102.96 8.54 -63.51
C ALA A 77 102.17 7.32 -63.04
N ILE A 78 102.26 6.20 -63.77
CA ILE A 78 101.58 4.95 -63.42
C ILE A 78 102.22 4.32 -62.17
N VAL A 79 103.55 4.30 -62.09
CA VAL A 79 104.28 3.76 -60.95
C VAL A 79 103.93 4.51 -59.66
N LYS A 80 103.90 5.85 -59.71
CA LYS A 80 103.52 6.68 -58.56
C LYS A 80 102.06 6.44 -58.14
N SER A 81 101.14 6.40 -59.10
CA SER A 81 99.72 6.15 -58.85
C SER A 81 99.48 4.75 -58.24
N ALA A 82 100.05 3.71 -58.84
CA ALA A 82 99.94 2.34 -58.36
C ALA A 82 100.53 2.18 -56.94
N THR A 83 101.69 2.78 -56.66
CA THR A 83 102.27 2.78 -55.31
C THR A 83 101.36 3.46 -54.29
N SER A 84 100.76 4.61 -54.65
CA SER A 84 99.82 5.32 -53.79
C SER A 84 98.54 4.50 -53.53
N GLN A 85 98.02 3.83 -54.55
CA GLN A 85 96.81 3.01 -54.44
C GLN A 85 97.06 1.75 -53.60
N ILE A 86 98.24 1.13 -53.71
CA ILE A 86 98.65 0.03 -52.83
C ILE A 86 98.66 0.50 -51.37
N ALA A 87 99.26 1.66 -51.09
CA ALA A 87 99.33 2.20 -49.73
C ALA A 87 97.93 2.52 -49.16
N ALA A 88 97.07 3.14 -49.96
CA ALA A 88 95.70 3.46 -49.58
C ALA A 88 94.87 2.19 -49.30
N ALA A 89 94.93 1.21 -50.21
CA ALA A 89 94.23 -0.07 -50.04
C ALA A 89 94.78 -0.88 -48.85
N ALA A 90 96.08 -0.83 -48.59
CA ALA A 90 96.67 -1.44 -47.40
C ALA A 90 96.17 -0.79 -46.10
N ALA A 91 96.06 0.54 -46.07
CA ALA A 91 95.55 1.29 -44.92
C ALA A 91 94.05 1.01 -44.68
N ASP A 92 93.24 0.93 -45.73
CA ASP A 92 91.83 0.54 -45.60
C ASP A 92 91.70 -0.90 -45.09
N VAL A 93 92.49 -1.84 -45.64
CA VAL A 93 92.55 -3.22 -45.13
C VAL A 93 92.87 -3.24 -43.63
N ASP A 94 93.84 -2.45 -43.17
CA ASP A 94 94.13 -2.31 -41.74
C ASP A 94 92.96 -1.79 -40.91
N ALA A 95 92.22 -0.81 -41.42
CA ALA A 95 91.02 -0.30 -40.77
C ALA A 95 89.94 -1.38 -40.67
N GLN A 96 89.69 -2.14 -41.74
CA GLN A 96 88.69 -3.21 -41.72
C GLN A 96 89.06 -4.34 -40.76
N TYR A 97 90.34 -4.70 -40.60
CA TYR A 97 90.76 -5.65 -39.56
C TYR A 97 90.45 -5.16 -38.15
N LYS A 98 90.62 -3.86 -37.86
CA LYS A 98 90.26 -3.30 -36.54
C LYS A 98 88.76 -3.42 -36.27
N THR A 99 87.93 -3.13 -37.27
CA THR A 99 86.48 -3.32 -37.20
C THR A 99 86.12 -4.78 -36.94
N LEU A 100 86.69 -5.70 -37.72
CA LEU A 100 86.40 -7.13 -37.60
C LEU A 100 86.87 -7.71 -36.27
N ASN A 101 88.04 -7.33 -35.76
CA ASN A 101 88.53 -7.76 -34.45
C ASN A 101 87.62 -7.31 -33.30
N THR A 102 86.88 -6.21 -33.48
CA THR A 102 85.94 -5.69 -32.48
C THR A 102 84.59 -6.41 -32.54
N LEU A 103 84.08 -6.66 -33.76
CA LEU A 103 82.73 -7.18 -33.96
C LEU A 103 82.65 -8.72 -33.98
N VAL A 104 83.72 -9.40 -34.43
CA VAL A 104 83.74 -10.87 -34.51
C VAL A 104 84.00 -11.47 -33.13
N SER A 105 82.94 -11.95 -32.49
CA SER A 105 82.99 -12.46 -31.11
C SER A 105 82.94 -13.99 -30.97
N SER A 106 82.33 -14.69 -31.93
CA SER A 106 82.16 -16.16 -31.90
C SER A 106 83.49 -16.91 -31.97
N GLU A 107 83.61 -18.04 -31.28
CA GLU A 107 84.83 -18.86 -31.31
C GLU A 107 85.28 -19.23 -32.72
N LYS A 108 84.39 -19.79 -33.55
CA LYS A 108 84.72 -20.15 -34.93
C LYS A 108 85.12 -18.93 -35.78
N GLY A 109 84.43 -17.80 -35.58
CA GLY A 109 84.77 -16.54 -36.24
C GLY A 109 86.15 -16.01 -35.84
N LYS A 110 86.55 -16.15 -34.57
CA LYS A 110 87.89 -15.78 -34.10
C LYS A 110 88.98 -16.71 -34.66
N GLU A 111 88.70 -18.00 -34.74
CA GLU A 111 89.58 -18.98 -35.39
C GLU A 111 89.82 -18.63 -36.86
N LEU A 112 88.75 -18.30 -37.59
CA LEU A 112 88.82 -17.84 -38.98
C LEU A 112 89.57 -16.51 -39.12
N MET A 113 89.35 -15.55 -38.21
CA MET A 113 90.12 -14.30 -38.17
C MET A 113 91.62 -14.54 -37.95
N ALA A 114 92.00 -15.47 -37.07
CA ALA A 114 93.40 -15.83 -36.85
C ALA A 114 94.03 -16.43 -38.12
N ARG A 115 93.30 -17.29 -38.83
CA ARG A 115 93.72 -17.83 -40.14
C ARG A 115 93.87 -16.74 -41.19
N MET A 116 92.92 -15.81 -41.29
CA MET A 116 93.03 -14.64 -42.17
C MET A 116 94.28 -13.82 -41.85
N GLN A 117 94.56 -13.55 -40.57
CA GLN A 117 95.70 -12.76 -40.15
C GLN A 117 97.04 -13.45 -40.41
N GLN A 118 97.10 -14.78 -40.27
CA GLN A 118 98.26 -15.56 -40.68
C GLN A 118 98.51 -15.43 -42.18
N ARG A 119 97.50 -15.68 -43.02
CA ARG A 119 97.61 -15.58 -44.49
C ARG A 119 97.94 -14.16 -44.95
N ARG A 120 97.40 -13.16 -44.26
CA ARG A 120 97.77 -11.76 -44.45
C ARG A 120 99.27 -11.55 -44.21
N GLY A 121 99.81 -12.06 -43.11
CA GLY A 121 101.24 -11.97 -42.81
C GLY A 121 102.12 -12.55 -43.92
N ASP A 122 101.77 -13.74 -44.43
CA ASP A 122 102.45 -14.39 -45.54
C ASP A 122 102.43 -13.52 -46.82
N PHE A 123 101.25 -12.99 -47.16
CA PHE A 123 101.07 -12.10 -48.31
C PHE A 123 101.87 -10.79 -48.17
N LEU A 124 101.83 -10.12 -47.02
CA LEU A 124 102.55 -8.86 -46.79
C LEU A 124 104.06 -9.06 -46.91
N LYS A 125 104.60 -10.14 -46.36
CA LYS A 125 106.03 -10.47 -46.47
C LYS A 125 106.47 -10.62 -47.92
N LEU A 126 105.71 -11.38 -48.73
CA LEU A 126 106.01 -11.57 -50.16
C LEU A 126 105.79 -10.30 -50.99
N ARG A 127 104.78 -9.50 -50.63
CA ARG A 127 104.52 -8.20 -51.26
C ARG A 127 105.70 -7.25 -51.06
N ASP A 128 106.20 -7.14 -49.83
CA ASP A 128 107.29 -6.21 -49.49
C ASP A 128 108.60 -6.66 -50.15
N GLN A 129 108.85 -7.98 -50.22
CA GLN A 129 109.95 -8.55 -51.00
C GLN A 129 109.82 -8.19 -52.50
N TYR A 130 108.64 -8.38 -53.09
CA TYR A 130 108.37 -8.05 -54.49
C TYR A 130 108.59 -6.55 -54.79
N LEU A 131 108.08 -5.66 -53.93
CA LEU A 131 108.28 -4.22 -54.10
C LEU A 131 109.77 -3.83 -54.02
N THR A 132 110.53 -4.46 -53.12
CA THR A 132 111.97 -4.22 -52.98
C THR A 132 112.74 -4.72 -54.21
N THR A 133 112.42 -5.92 -54.72
CA THR A 133 113.02 -6.46 -55.96
C THR A 133 112.75 -5.57 -57.17
N LEU A 134 111.53 -5.02 -57.29
CA LEU A 134 111.20 -4.02 -58.33
C LEU A 134 112.00 -2.72 -58.17
N GLN A 135 112.18 -2.22 -56.95
CA GLN A 135 112.97 -1.01 -56.67
C GLN A 135 114.45 -1.19 -57.00
N GLN A 136 114.98 -2.41 -56.84
CA GLN A 136 116.36 -2.78 -57.20
C GLN A 136 116.56 -2.98 -58.71
N GLY A 137 115.51 -2.79 -59.53
CA GLY A 137 115.57 -2.95 -60.99
C GLY A 137 115.53 -4.39 -61.49
N GLN A 138 115.33 -5.37 -60.60
CA GLN A 138 115.35 -6.81 -60.91
C GLN A 138 113.98 -7.31 -61.39
N ARG A 139 113.49 -6.80 -62.53
CA ARG A 139 112.12 -7.08 -63.00
C ARG A 139 111.82 -8.56 -63.26
N ASP A 140 112.74 -9.31 -63.86
CA ASP A 140 112.50 -10.73 -64.17
C ASP A 140 112.35 -11.57 -62.91
N GLU A 141 113.17 -11.30 -61.89
CA GLU A 141 113.07 -11.96 -60.58
C GLU A 141 111.78 -11.57 -59.85
N ALA A 142 111.35 -10.31 -59.96
CA ALA A 142 110.07 -9.86 -59.41
C ALA A 142 108.89 -10.56 -60.10
N LEU A 143 108.91 -10.74 -61.42
CA LEU A 143 107.88 -11.48 -62.17
C LEU A 143 107.81 -12.95 -61.74
N LYS A 144 108.95 -13.60 -61.57
CA LYS A 144 109.01 -14.98 -61.07
C LYS A 144 108.44 -15.09 -59.66
N LEU A 145 108.83 -14.19 -58.75
CA LEU A 145 108.27 -14.10 -57.40
C LEU A 145 106.76 -13.86 -57.41
N LEU A 146 106.28 -13.01 -58.32
CA LEU A 146 104.85 -12.73 -58.50
C LEU A 146 104.07 -13.99 -58.90
N GLU A 147 104.56 -14.72 -59.88
CA GLU A 147 103.90 -15.90 -60.42
C GLU A 147 103.93 -17.10 -59.46
N GLU A 148 105.11 -17.43 -58.93
CA GLU A 148 105.33 -18.66 -58.17
C GLU A 148 104.92 -18.55 -56.71
N GLN A 149 104.98 -17.35 -56.10
CA GLN A 149 104.79 -17.19 -54.65
C GLN A 149 103.71 -16.17 -54.29
N LEU A 150 103.79 -14.93 -54.78
CA LEU A 150 102.89 -13.85 -54.35
C LEU A 150 101.44 -14.08 -54.80
N ARG A 151 101.20 -14.52 -56.04
CA ARG A 151 99.84 -14.85 -56.53
C ARG A 151 99.21 -16.03 -55.78
N PRO A 152 99.91 -17.16 -55.54
CA PRO A 152 99.40 -18.21 -54.66
C PRO A 152 99.11 -17.73 -53.23
N ALA A 153 99.99 -16.93 -52.63
CA ALA A 153 99.77 -16.36 -51.30
C ALA A 153 98.55 -15.42 -51.25
N GLN A 154 98.38 -14.57 -52.26
CA GLN A 154 97.19 -13.73 -52.43
C GLN A 154 95.91 -14.57 -52.51
N ARG A 155 95.89 -15.62 -53.35
CA ARG A 155 94.71 -16.50 -53.47
C ARG A 155 94.40 -17.23 -52.16
N ALA A 156 95.41 -17.73 -51.47
CA ALA A 156 95.24 -18.37 -50.16
C ALA A 156 94.70 -17.38 -49.11
N TYR A 157 95.12 -16.12 -49.19
CA TYR A 157 94.60 -15.07 -48.32
C TYR A 157 93.14 -14.71 -48.65
N MET A 158 92.80 -14.47 -49.92
CA MET A 158 91.40 -14.23 -50.33
C MET A 158 90.49 -15.39 -49.96
N ALA A 159 90.92 -16.64 -50.16
CA ALA A 159 90.15 -17.81 -49.77
C ALA A 159 89.86 -17.87 -48.25
N ALA A 160 90.78 -17.38 -47.41
CA ALA A 160 90.53 -17.27 -45.97
C ALA A 160 89.54 -16.15 -45.63
N ILE A 161 89.55 -15.04 -46.37
CA ILE A 161 88.54 -13.97 -46.25
C ILE A 161 87.16 -14.50 -46.67
N ASP A 162 87.08 -15.24 -47.78
CA ASP A 162 85.85 -15.83 -48.29
C ASP A 162 85.27 -16.87 -47.31
N GLU A 163 86.12 -17.71 -46.70
CA GLU A 163 85.67 -18.67 -45.67
C GLU A 163 85.01 -17.95 -44.48
N GLN A 164 85.58 -16.83 -44.03
CA GLN A 164 85.00 -15.99 -42.99
C GLN A 164 83.72 -15.28 -43.47
N PHE A 165 83.71 -14.77 -44.70
CA PHE A 165 82.54 -14.14 -45.32
C PHE A 165 81.36 -15.10 -45.36
N GLU A 166 81.56 -16.31 -45.86
CA GLU A 166 80.54 -17.36 -45.93
C GLU A 166 80.03 -17.74 -44.54
N PHE A 167 80.92 -17.90 -43.57
CA PHE A 167 80.54 -18.20 -42.18
C PHE A 167 79.66 -17.08 -41.60
N GLN A 168 80.05 -15.82 -41.76
CA GLN A 168 79.30 -14.69 -41.23
C GLN A 168 78.02 -14.43 -42.01
N SER A 169 77.99 -14.72 -43.32
CA SER A 169 76.81 -14.58 -44.18
C SER A 169 75.72 -15.55 -43.72
N LYS A 170 76.06 -16.82 -43.51
CA LYS A 170 75.14 -17.82 -42.94
C LYS A 170 74.58 -17.39 -41.58
N ARG A 171 75.45 -16.93 -40.70
CA ARG A 171 75.04 -16.39 -39.39
C ARG A 171 74.15 -15.16 -39.49
N THR A 172 74.36 -14.30 -40.49
CA THR A 172 73.51 -13.12 -40.72
C THR A 172 72.12 -13.53 -41.15
N VAL A 173 72.01 -14.53 -42.04
CA VAL A 173 70.72 -15.11 -42.46
C VAL A 173 70.00 -15.77 -41.28
N GLU A 174 70.69 -16.57 -40.48
CA GLU A 174 70.11 -17.22 -39.28
C GLU A 174 69.57 -16.18 -38.28
N ALA A 175 70.33 -15.12 -38.01
CA ALA A 175 69.88 -14.05 -37.12
C ALA A 175 68.72 -13.23 -37.70
N GLY A 176 68.69 -13.04 -39.03
CA GLY A 176 67.53 -12.46 -39.71
C GLY A 176 66.27 -13.29 -39.50
N ALA A 177 66.35 -14.61 -39.65
CA ALA A 177 65.24 -15.53 -39.41
C ALA A 177 64.79 -15.52 -37.93
N LEU A 178 65.73 -15.43 -36.98
CA LEU A 178 65.40 -15.27 -35.56
C LEU A 178 64.67 -13.95 -35.30
N ALA A 179 65.15 -12.84 -35.85
CA ALA A 179 64.50 -11.53 -35.73
C ALA A 179 63.08 -11.52 -36.33
N GLU A 180 62.88 -12.18 -37.48
CA GLU A 180 61.57 -12.35 -38.10
C GLU A 180 60.64 -13.21 -37.23
N SER A 181 61.14 -14.33 -36.69
CA SER A 181 60.37 -15.18 -35.78
C SER A 181 59.97 -14.43 -34.50
N ALA A 182 60.83 -13.55 -33.98
CA ALA A 182 60.54 -12.69 -32.83
C ALA A 182 59.45 -11.65 -33.16
N ALA A 183 59.41 -11.14 -34.40
CA ALA A 183 58.35 -10.26 -34.87
C ALA A 183 56.99 -10.97 -34.95
N LEU A 184 56.96 -12.19 -35.50
CA LEU A 184 55.76 -13.02 -35.55
C LEU A 184 55.29 -13.41 -34.15
N ALA A 185 56.21 -13.73 -33.24
CA ALA A 185 55.91 -14.03 -31.84
C ALA A 185 55.31 -12.81 -31.11
N LEU A 186 55.84 -11.60 -31.34
CA LEU A 186 55.24 -10.35 -30.85
C LEU A 186 53.80 -10.22 -31.34
N GLN A 187 53.57 -10.34 -32.66
CA GLN A 187 52.23 -10.18 -33.24
C GLN A 187 51.25 -11.21 -32.66
N ARG A 188 51.64 -12.49 -32.62
CA ARG A 188 50.82 -13.57 -32.06
C ARG A 188 50.46 -13.31 -30.60
N ASP A 189 51.44 -12.97 -29.77
CA ASP A 189 51.23 -12.82 -28.33
C ASP A 189 50.38 -11.58 -27.99
N VAL A 190 50.57 -10.48 -28.73
CA VAL A 190 49.71 -9.29 -28.62
C VAL A 190 48.28 -9.61 -29.06
N LEU A 191 48.08 -10.37 -30.14
CA LEU A 191 46.74 -10.78 -30.59
C LEU A 191 46.05 -11.70 -29.58
N ILE A 192 46.76 -12.67 -29.01
CA ILE A 192 46.22 -13.56 -27.96
C ILE A 192 45.84 -12.76 -26.71
N ALA A 193 46.73 -11.87 -26.25
CA ALA A 193 46.47 -11.01 -25.09
C ALA A 193 45.27 -10.08 -25.33
N ALA A 194 45.16 -9.49 -26.54
CA ALA A 194 44.03 -8.65 -26.91
C ALA A 194 42.72 -9.44 -26.97
N ALA A 195 42.71 -10.63 -27.57
CA ALA A 195 41.53 -11.49 -27.64
C ALA A 195 41.05 -11.91 -26.24
N LEU A 196 41.97 -12.27 -25.34
CA LEU A 196 41.66 -12.58 -23.94
C LEU A 196 41.10 -11.37 -23.20
N ALA A 197 41.71 -10.19 -23.36
CA ALA A 197 41.24 -8.96 -22.74
C ALA A 197 39.83 -8.58 -23.20
N ILE A 198 39.55 -8.68 -24.51
CA ILE A 198 38.22 -8.45 -25.08
C ILE A 198 37.21 -9.48 -24.54
N GLY A 199 37.58 -10.77 -24.51
CA GLY A 199 36.71 -11.83 -23.99
C GLY A 199 36.32 -11.60 -22.52
N ILE A 200 37.28 -11.23 -21.68
CA ILE A 200 37.04 -10.89 -20.27
C ILE A 200 36.17 -9.62 -20.16
N ALA A 201 36.44 -8.59 -20.96
CA ALA A 201 35.65 -7.36 -20.98
C ALA A 201 34.19 -7.61 -21.36
N ILE A 202 33.93 -8.40 -22.42
CA ILE A 202 32.58 -8.79 -22.84
C ILE A 202 31.88 -9.60 -21.74
N PHE A 203 32.58 -10.58 -21.16
CA PHE A 203 32.03 -11.41 -20.09
C PHE A 203 31.62 -10.56 -18.86
N LEU A 204 32.49 -9.65 -18.42
CA LEU A 204 32.20 -8.73 -17.31
C LEU A 204 31.04 -7.79 -17.66
N ALA A 205 31.02 -7.23 -18.87
CA ALA A 205 29.96 -6.34 -19.33
C ALA A 205 28.59 -7.04 -19.31
N ILE A 206 28.47 -8.23 -19.94
CA ILE A 206 27.23 -9.01 -19.97
C ILE A 206 26.77 -9.35 -18.55
N THR A 207 27.70 -9.76 -17.68
CA THR A 207 27.38 -10.16 -16.30
C THR A 207 26.88 -8.97 -15.47
N ILE A 208 27.53 -7.81 -15.59
CA ILE A 208 27.16 -6.58 -14.88
C ILE A 208 25.82 -6.05 -15.39
N ILE A 209 25.65 -5.94 -16.71
CA ILE A 209 24.40 -5.49 -17.34
C ILE A 209 23.25 -6.35 -16.85
N ARG A 210 23.33 -7.68 -16.99
CA ARG A 210 22.26 -8.60 -16.54
C ARG A 210 22.00 -8.52 -15.04
N SER A 211 23.03 -8.27 -14.22
CA SER A 211 22.89 -8.14 -12.78
C SER A 211 22.18 -6.87 -12.33
N ILE A 212 22.09 -5.85 -13.20
CA ILE A 212 21.45 -4.56 -12.91
C ILE A 212 20.10 -4.46 -13.61
N THR A 213 20.03 -4.78 -14.91
CA THR A 213 18.82 -4.57 -15.72
C THR A 213 17.70 -5.52 -15.35
N ARG A 214 17.99 -6.78 -14.97
CA ARG A 214 16.95 -7.75 -14.59
C ARG A 214 16.22 -7.36 -13.30
N PRO A 215 16.90 -7.07 -12.17
CA PRO A 215 16.20 -6.61 -10.96
C PRO A 215 15.47 -5.28 -11.14
N LEU A 216 16.03 -4.36 -11.95
CA LEU A 216 15.34 -3.10 -12.26
C LEU A 216 14.06 -3.34 -13.07
N ALA A 217 14.07 -4.24 -14.04
CA ALA A 217 12.85 -4.61 -14.78
C ALA A 217 11.78 -5.21 -13.85
N GLN A 218 12.19 -6.06 -12.89
CA GLN A 218 11.28 -6.61 -11.87
C GLN A 218 10.71 -5.51 -10.97
N ALA A 219 11.50 -4.49 -10.62
CA ALA A 219 11.04 -3.37 -9.82
C ALA A 219 10.01 -2.51 -10.59
N VAL A 220 10.23 -2.29 -11.88
CA VAL A 220 9.28 -1.58 -12.75
C VAL A 220 7.98 -2.38 -12.88
N GLU A 221 8.05 -3.68 -13.17
CA GLU A 221 6.87 -4.55 -13.26
C GLU A 221 6.06 -4.57 -11.96
N ALA A 222 6.74 -4.66 -10.82
CA ALA A 222 6.09 -4.59 -9.51
C ALA A 222 5.41 -3.24 -9.28
N ALA A 223 6.05 -2.14 -9.65
CA ALA A 223 5.46 -0.80 -9.54
C ALA A 223 4.24 -0.64 -10.45
N ASP A 224 4.30 -1.13 -11.69
CA ASP A 224 3.18 -1.08 -12.64
C ASP A 224 1.98 -1.90 -12.15
N ARG A 225 2.21 -3.08 -11.56
CA ARG A 225 1.13 -3.89 -10.95
C ARG A 225 0.47 -3.15 -9.79
N VAL A 226 1.27 -2.56 -8.89
CA VAL A 226 0.76 -1.75 -7.78
C VAL A 226 -0.03 -0.54 -8.28
N ALA A 227 0.47 0.16 -9.30
CA ALA A 227 -0.22 1.30 -9.93
C ALA A 227 -1.54 0.88 -10.60
N GLY A 228 -1.61 -0.32 -11.16
CA GLY A 228 -2.83 -0.93 -11.69
C GLY A 228 -3.80 -1.47 -10.63
N GLY A 229 -3.48 -1.36 -9.33
CA GLY A 229 -4.30 -1.85 -8.23
C GLY A 229 -4.19 -3.36 -7.97
N ASP A 230 -3.33 -4.08 -8.70
CA ASP A 230 -3.05 -5.49 -8.44
C ASP A 230 -1.97 -5.64 -7.36
N LEU A 231 -2.42 -5.86 -6.13
CA LEU A 231 -1.56 -6.08 -4.97
C LEU A 231 -1.30 -7.57 -4.69
N SER A 232 -1.74 -8.50 -5.55
CA SER A 232 -1.64 -9.94 -5.31
C SER A 232 -0.26 -10.54 -5.65
N GLY A 233 0.53 -9.83 -6.46
CA GLY A 233 1.85 -10.30 -6.91
C GLY A 233 2.86 -10.43 -5.78
N GLN A 234 3.79 -11.40 -5.86
CA GLN A 234 4.87 -11.53 -4.89
C GLN A 234 6.14 -10.82 -5.39
N ILE A 235 6.61 -9.82 -4.65
CA ILE A 235 7.92 -9.19 -4.91
C ILE A 235 9.00 -10.02 -4.20
N VAL A 236 9.82 -10.73 -4.98
CA VAL A 236 10.91 -11.57 -4.47
C VAL A 236 12.23 -10.81 -4.46
N VAL A 237 12.82 -10.64 -3.27
CA VAL A 237 14.12 -9.96 -3.09
C VAL A 237 15.23 -11.01 -3.01
N GLN A 238 16.07 -11.10 -4.04
CA GLN A 238 17.17 -12.08 -4.11
C GLN A 238 18.58 -11.46 -3.95
N SER A 239 18.69 -10.13 -3.95
CA SER A 239 19.97 -9.42 -3.83
C SER A 239 20.03 -8.57 -2.56
N LYS A 240 21.26 -8.28 -2.10
CA LYS A 240 21.53 -7.38 -0.97
C LYS A 240 22.16 -6.05 -1.43
N ASP A 241 22.14 -5.80 -2.73
CA ASP A 241 22.64 -4.58 -3.35
C ASP A 241 21.56 -3.49 -3.38
N GLU A 242 21.86 -2.38 -4.03
CA GLU A 242 20.93 -1.26 -4.19
C GLU A 242 19.62 -1.67 -4.88
N THR A 243 19.66 -2.60 -5.86
CA THR A 243 18.44 -3.10 -6.50
C THR A 243 17.59 -3.98 -5.57
N GLY A 244 18.23 -4.75 -4.69
CA GLY A 244 17.55 -5.55 -3.67
C GLY A 244 16.93 -4.68 -2.59
N HIS A 245 17.62 -3.61 -2.20
CA HIS A 245 17.07 -2.59 -1.31
C HIS A 245 15.85 -1.89 -1.93
N LEU A 246 15.89 -1.57 -3.24
CA LEU A 246 14.74 -1.02 -3.97
C LEU A 246 13.56 -2.00 -3.99
N LEU A 247 13.77 -3.25 -4.38
CA LEU A 247 12.73 -4.28 -4.39
C LEU A 247 12.15 -4.51 -2.98
N SER A 248 12.99 -4.50 -1.94
CA SER A 248 12.54 -4.59 -0.54
C SER A 248 11.69 -3.40 -0.12
N ALA A 249 12.02 -2.19 -0.57
CA ALA A 249 11.20 -1.00 -0.31
C ALA A 249 9.84 -1.10 -1.02
N LEU A 250 9.81 -1.55 -2.28
CA LEU A 250 8.56 -1.80 -3.01
C LEU A 250 7.70 -2.88 -2.34
N GLN A 251 8.31 -3.95 -1.84
CA GLN A 251 7.61 -4.99 -1.08
C GLN A 251 6.94 -4.42 0.19
N ARG A 252 7.65 -3.59 0.96
CA ARG A 252 7.06 -2.91 2.13
C ARG A 252 5.92 -1.97 1.75
N MET A 253 6.07 -1.23 0.66
CA MET A 253 5.03 -0.34 0.14
C MET A 253 3.77 -1.13 -0.26
N GLN A 254 3.94 -2.21 -1.02
CA GLN A 254 2.84 -3.10 -1.41
C GLN A 254 2.12 -3.66 -0.18
N GLN A 255 2.84 -4.17 0.82
CA GLN A 255 2.21 -4.71 2.02
C GLN A 255 1.42 -3.65 2.80
N SER A 256 1.93 -2.42 2.87
CA SER A 256 1.23 -1.29 3.49
C SER A 256 -0.08 -0.96 2.76
N LEU A 257 -0.04 -0.97 1.42
CA LEU A 257 -1.24 -0.79 0.59
C LEU A 257 -2.26 -1.91 0.78
N VAL A 258 -1.82 -3.17 0.83
CA VAL A 258 -2.70 -4.33 1.11
C VAL A 258 -3.43 -4.14 2.44
N ASN A 259 -2.70 -3.78 3.49
CA ASN A 259 -3.29 -3.56 4.82
C ASN A 259 -4.30 -2.40 4.80
N THR A 260 -3.97 -1.30 4.10
CA THR A 260 -4.84 -0.13 3.97
C THR A 260 -6.13 -0.48 3.23
N VAL A 261 -6.02 -1.13 2.06
CA VAL A 261 -7.18 -1.55 1.25
C VAL A 261 -8.05 -2.57 1.99
N SER A 262 -7.44 -3.53 2.69
CA SER A 262 -8.19 -4.50 3.51
C SER A 262 -8.96 -3.82 4.64
N THR A 263 -8.37 -2.83 5.31
CA THR A 263 -9.03 -2.07 6.38
C THR A 263 -10.19 -1.25 5.83
N VAL A 264 -10.00 -0.59 4.68
CA VAL A 264 -11.09 0.14 4.00
C VAL A 264 -12.22 -0.80 3.61
N ARG A 265 -11.91 -2.01 3.09
CA ARG A 265 -12.94 -3.01 2.75
C ARG A 265 -13.73 -3.47 3.96
N GLN A 266 -13.05 -3.81 5.06
CA GLN A 266 -13.71 -4.20 6.32
C GLN A 266 -14.61 -3.09 6.86
N ASN A 267 -14.16 -1.83 6.82
CA ASN A 267 -14.98 -0.70 7.22
C ASN A 267 -16.21 -0.52 6.33
N ALA A 268 -16.06 -0.69 5.01
CA ALA A 268 -17.18 -0.62 4.07
C ALA A 268 -18.21 -1.75 4.30
N GLU A 269 -17.75 -2.98 4.57
CA GLU A 269 -18.61 -4.10 4.98
C GLU A 269 -19.36 -3.76 6.30
N GLY A 270 -18.67 -3.16 7.27
CA GLY A 270 -19.28 -2.69 8.52
C GLY A 270 -20.36 -1.62 8.30
N VAL A 271 -20.09 -0.62 7.45
CA VAL A 271 -21.08 0.42 7.08
C VAL A 271 -22.28 -0.18 6.36
N ALA A 272 -22.07 -1.15 5.45
CA ALA A 272 -23.15 -1.84 4.76
C ALA A 272 -24.04 -2.62 5.73
N SER A 273 -23.45 -3.35 6.68
CA SER A 273 -24.19 -4.06 7.73
C SER A 273 -24.98 -3.10 8.63
N ALA A 274 -24.36 -2.02 9.10
CA ALA A 274 -25.03 -1.01 9.92
C ALA A 274 -26.19 -0.35 9.17
N SER A 275 -26.02 -0.06 7.89
CA SER A 275 -27.07 0.50 7.04
C SER A 275 -28.25 -0.47 6.88
N ALA A 276 -28.00 -1.77 6.73
CA ALA A 276 -29.06 -2.79 6.68
C ALA A 276 -29.84 -2.88 8.02
N GLN A 277 -29.14 -2.78 9.16
CA GLN A 277 -29.79 -2.73 10.48
C GLN A 277 -30.64 -1.46 10.65
N ILE A 278 -30.14 -0.30 10.22
CA ILE A 278 -30.91 0.95 10.24
C ILE A 278 -32.15 0.83 9.37
N ALA A 279 -32.04 0.29 8.15
CA ALA A 279 -33.18 0.10 7.27
C ALA A 279 -34.25 -0.81 7.90
N SER A 280 -33.84 -1.92 8.52
CA SER A 280 -34.76 -2.80 9.27
C SER A 280 -35.41 -2.09 10.45
N GLY A 281 -34.63 -1.34 11.24
CA GLY A 281 -35.16 -0.57 12.37
C GLY A 281 -36.12 0.53 11.95
N ASN A 282 -35.88 1.16 10.79
CA ASN A 282 -36.75 2.19 10.24
C ASN A 282 -38.09 1.59 9.76
N ASN A 283 -38.08 0.37 9.20
CA ASN A 283 -39.30 -0.35 8.85
C ASN A 283 -40.13 -0.72 10.11
N ASP A 284 -39.50 -1.21 11.17
CA ASP A 284 -40.18 -1.49 12.45
C ASP A 284 -40.80 -0.20 13.05
N LEU A 285 -40.02 0.89 13.07
CA LEU A 285 -40.50 2.18 13.53
C LEU A 285 -41.68 2.69 12.68
N SER A 286 -41.62 2.53 11.36
CA SER A 286 -42.72 2.90 10.46
C SER A 286 -43.99 2.10 10.78
N ALA A 287 -43.88 0.78 10.93
CA ALA A 287 -45.01 -0.09 11.27
C ALA A 287 -45.62 0.26 12.65
N ARG A 288 -44.78 0.55 13.64
CA ARG A 288 -45.25 1.01 14.97
C ARG A 288 -45.91 2.38 14.90
N THR A 289 -45.43 3.27 14.05
CA THR A 289 -46.03 4.59 13.84
C THR A 289 -47.41 4.46 13.19
N GLU A 290 -47.57 3.56 12.21
CA GLU A 290 -48.86 3.23 11.60
C GLU A 290 -49.84 2.64 12.64
N GLN A 291 -49.38 1.70 13.47
CA GLN A 291 -50.19 1.15 14.57
C GLN A 291 -50.61 2.23 15.57
N GLN A 292 -49.68 3.12 15.95
CA GLN A 292 -49.97 4.21 16.88
C GLN A 292 -50.97 5.21 16.29
N ALA A 293 -50.87 5.51 14.99
CA ALA A 293 -51.85 6.34 14.30
C ALA A 293 -53.24 5.71 14.34
N SER A 294 -53.34 4.40 14.07
CA SER A 294 -54.61 3.66 14.14
C SER A 294 -55.20 3.64 15.57
N ALA A 295 -54.37 3.43 16.60
CA ALA A 295 -54.82 3.48 17.99
C ALA A 295 -55.30 4.89 18.41
N LEU A 296 -54.66 5.94 17.86
CA LEU A 296 -55.10 7.32 18.06
C LEU A 296 -56.44 7.60 17.38
N GLU A 297 -56.68 7.06 16.18
CA GLU A 297 -57.99 7.13 15.51
C GLU A 297 -59.08 6.44 16.33
N GLU A 298 -58.82 5.24 16.86
CA GLU A 298 -59.77 4.51 17.72
C GLU A 298 -60.06 5.27 19.03
N THR A 299 -59.03 5.88 19.62
CA THR A 299 -59.17 6.74 20.80
C THR A 299 -60.01 7.97 20.48
N ALA A 300 -59.80 8.61 19.34
CA ALA A 300 -60.58 9.76 18.92
C ALA A 300 -62.06 9.40 18.70
N ALA A 301 -62.34 8.27 18.05
CA ALA A 301 -63.70 7.76 17.89
C ALA A 301 -64.37 7.44 19.24
N SER A 302 -63.64 6.80 20.16
CA SER A 302 -64.13 6.53 21.52
C SER A 302 -64.43 7.82 22.29
N MET A 303 -63.62 8.87 22.10
CA MET A 303 -63.85 10.19 22.69
C MET A 303 -65.08 10.89 22.09
N GLU A 304 -65.37 10.72 20.80
CA GLU A 304 -66.62 11.20 20.19
C GLU A 304 -67.84 10.48 20.76
N GLU A 305 -67.79 9.15 20.90
CA GLU A 305 -68.86 8.36 21.51
C GLU A 305 -69.09 8.76 22.97
N LEU A 306 -68.02 8.84 23.77
CA LEU A 306 -68.09 9.34 25.15
C LEU A 306 -68.68 10.75 25.21
N GLY A 307 -68.28 11.65 24.31
CA GLY A 307 -68.84 12.99 24.21
C GLY A 307 -70.35 12.98 23.93
N SER A 308 -70.81 12.07 23.08
CA SER A 308 -72.24 11.85 22.80
C SER A 308 -72.99 11.35 24.06
N THR A 309 -72.47 10.33 24.73
CA THR A 309 -73.07 9.77 25.95
C THR A 309 -73.10 10.80 27.09
N VAL A 310 -72.05 11.62 27.23
CA VAL A 310 -72.01 12.70 28.23
C VAL A 310 -73.08 13.76 27.93
N ARG A 311 -73.28 14.15 26.66
CA ARG A 311 -74.39 15.05 26.29
C ARG A 311 -75.74 14.43 26.62
N GLN A 312 -75.96 13.16 26.26
CA GLN A 312 -77.19 12.44 26.57
C GLN A 312 -77.45 12.34 28.08
N ASN A 313 -76.42 12.07 28.89
CA ASN A 313 -76.53 12.06 30.34
C ASN A 313 -76.87 13.44 30.91
N ALA A 314 -76.30 14.51 30.35
CA ALA A 314 -76.64 15.88 30.76
C ALA A 314 -78.11 16.21 30.45
N ASP A 315 -78.63 15.79 29.29
CA ASP A 315 -80.02 15.99 28.92
C ASP A 315 -80.98 15.15 29.77
N ASN A 316 -80.62 13.89 30.05
CA ASN A 316 -81.36 13.04 30.98
C ASN A 316 -81.40 13.64 32.39
N ALA A 317 -80.28 14.18 32.89
CA ALA A 317 -80.23 14.84 34.19
C ALA A 317 -81.12 16.10 34.23
N ARG A 318 -81.16 16.90 33.15
CA ARG A 318 -82.08 18.04 33.02
C ARG A 318 -83.54 17.57 33.04
N ALA A 319 -83.88 16.53 32.29
CA ALA A 319 -85.22 15.97 32.25
C ALA A 319 -85.65 15.41 33.62
N ALA A 320 -84.76 14.66 34.28
CA ALA A 320 -85.00 14.13 35.63
C ALA A 320 -85.19 15.25 36.66
N ASN A 321 -84.38 16.32 36.60
CA ASN A 321 -84.56 17.49 37.46
C ASN A 321 -85.91 18.16 37.22
N GLN A 322 -86.33 18.31 35.97
CA GLN A 322 -87.63 18.90 35.64
C GLN A 322 -88.80 18.05 36.14
N LEU A 323 -88.69 16.72 36.03
CA LEU A 323 -89.67 15.79 36.57
C LEU A 323 -89.73 15.87 38.11
N ALA A 324 -88.58 15.94 38.78
CA ALA A 324 -88.49 16.08 40.24
C ALA A 324 -89.12 17.40 40.72
N VAL A 325 -88.86 18.52 40.03
CA VAL A 325 -89.51 19.81 40.32
C VAL A 325 -91.03 19.70 40.14
N SER A 326 -91.50 19.06 39.06
CA SER A 326 -92.94 18.87 38.85
C SER A 326 -93.58 18.01 39.94
N ALA A 327 -92.93 16.92 40.35
CA ALA A 327 -93.41 16.06 41.42
C ALA A 327 -93.44 16.80 42.77
N SER A 328 -92.42 17.61 43.06
CA SER A 328 -92.38 18.46 44.24
C SER A 328 -93.53 19.47 44.26
N THR A 329 -93.85 20.09 43.12
CA THR A 329 -95.00 21.01 43.01
C THR A 329 -96.32 20.31 43.31
N VAL A 330 -96.53 19.11 42.75
CA VAL A 330 -97.73 18.30 43.03
C VAL A 330 -97.80 17.90 44.50
N ALA A 331 -96.67 17.55 45.13
CA ALA A 331 -96.61 17.23 46.55
C ALA A 331 -96.97 18.44 47.44
N VAL A 332 -96.51 19.65 47.09
CA VAL A 332 -96.90 20.89 47.79
C VAL A 332 -98.41 21.13 47.68
N GLN A 333 -98.97 21.04 46.46
CA GLN A 333 -100.41 21.17 46.26
C GLN A 333 -101.21 20.10 47.03
N GLY A 334 -100.70 18.86 47.08
CA GLY A 334 -101.29 17.81 47.91
C GLY A 334 -101.24 18.14 49.40
N GLY A 335 -100.14 18.72 49.88
CA GLY A 335 -100.00 19.22 51.25
C GLY A 335 -101.02 20.30 51.60
N ASP A 336 -101.27 21.24 50.69
CA ASP A 336 -102.27 22.30 50.87
C ASP A 336 -103.70 21.72 51.01
N VAL A 337 -104.05 20.74 50.16
CA VAL A 337 -105.36 20.05 50.22
C VAL A 337 -105.50 19.27 51.53
N VAL A 338 -104.44 18.60 51.99
CA VAL A 338 -104.44 17.88 53.27
C VAL A 338 -104.61 18.85 54.44
N ALA A 339 -103.98 20.03 54.41
CA ALA A 339 -104.16 21.06 55.43
C ALA A 339 -105.61 21.58 55.49
N GLU A 340 -106.28 21.74 54.35
CA GLU A 340 -107.70 22.11 54.27
C GLU A 340 -108.63 21.02 54.86
N VAL A 341 -108.30 19.75 54.64
CA VAL A 341 -109.02 18.61 55.24
C VAL A 341 -108.89 18.61 56.76
N VAL A 342 -107.69 18.84 57.30
CA VAL A 342 -107.46 18.93 58.77
C VAL A 342 -108.25 20.08 59.39
N GLU A 343 -108.29 21.24 58.74
CA GLU A 343 -109.08 22.38 59.23
C GLU A 343 -110.58 22.07 59.23
N THR A 344 -111.07 21.40 58.19
CA THR A 344 -112.46 20.92 58.13
C THR A 344 -112.75 19.90 59.24
N MET A 345 -111.82 18.99 59.53
CA MET A 345 -111.93 18.03 60.65
C MET A 345 -112.02 18.75 62.01
N LYS A 346 -111.23 19.79 62.26
CA LYS A 346 -111.38 20.63 63.47
C LYS A 346 -112.76 21.28 63.55
N GLY A 347 -113.27 21.80 62.44
CA GLY A 347 -114.62 22.36 62.36
C GLY A 347 -115.72 21.35 62.69
N ILE A 348 -115.57 20.10 62.21
CA ILE A 348 -116.47 18.98 62.54
C ILE A 348 -116.37 18.65 64.03
N ASN A 349 -115.17 18.49 64.58
CA ASN A 349 -114.96 18.16 66.01
C ASN A 349 -115.61 19.22 66.92
N ALA A 350 -115.40 20.51 66.63
CA ALA A 350 -116.03 21.60 67.36
C ALA A 350 -117.57 21.58 67.26
N SER A 351 -118.11 21.29 66.07
CA SER A 351 -119.56 21.18 65.86
C SER A 351 -120.15 19.98 66.60
N SER A 352 -119.48 18.83 66.57
CA SER A 352 -119.87 17.62 67.29
C SER A 352 -119.89 17.84 68.81
N ASN A 353 -118.88 18.50 69.39
CA ASN A 353 -118.89 18.88 70.81
C ASN A 353 -120.07 19.79 71.17
N LYS A 354 -120.36 20.77 70.31
CA LYS A 354 -121.53 21.66 70.49
C LYS A 354 -122.86 20.90 70.43
N ILE A 355 -122.97 19.89 69.56
CA ILE A 355 -124.14 19.00 69.53
C ILE A 355 -124.20 18.16 70.82
N ALA A 356 -123.09 17.63 71.32
CA ALA A 356 -123.07 16.86 72.57
C ALA A 356 -123.57 17.68 73.77
N ASP A 357 -123.20 18.97 73.84
CA ASP A 357 -123.70 19.90 74.85
C ASP A 357 -125.22 20.13 74.73
N ILE A 358 -125.71 20.37 73.51
CA ILE A 358 -127.16 20.55 73.24
C ILE A 358 -127.92 19.28 73.65
N ILE A 359 -127.41 18.09 73.33
CA ILE A 359 -128.05 16.82 73.67
C ILE A 359 -128.06 16.57 75.18
N SER A 360 -127.00 16.95 75.91
CA SER A 360 -127.03 16.94 77.38
C SER A 360 -128.12 17.87 77.94
N VAL A 361 -128.36 19.03 77.33
CA VAL A 361 -129.49 19.91 77.72
C VAL A 361 -130.84 19.26 77.39
N ILE A 362 -130.99 18.61 76.23
CA ILE A 362 -132.23 17.92 75.84
C ILE A 362 -132.53 16.74 76.77
N ASP A 363 -131.53 15.95 77.15
CA ASP A 363 -131.67 14.89 78.16
C ASP A 363 -132.10 15.48 79.52
N GLY A 364 -131.52 16.62 79.90
CA GLY A 364 -131.95 17.40 81.07
C GLY A 364 -133.40 17.88 81.01
N ILE A 365 -133.85 18.40 79.85
CA ILE A 365 -135.24 18.83 79.62
C ILE A 365 -136.16 17.61 79.67
N ALA A 366 -135.79 16.49 79.05
CA ALA A 366 -136.56 15.26 79.08
C ALA A 366 -136.72 14.74 80.52
N PHE A 367 -135.66 14.77 81.33
CA PHE A 367 -135.71 14.43 82.75
C PHE A 367 -136.64 15.37 83.54
N GLN A 368 -136.50 16.68 83.37
CA GLN A 368 -137.40 17.66 84.00
C GLN A 368 -138.86 17.47 83.57
N THR A 369 -139.10 17.21 82.28
CA THR A 369 -140.43 16.95 81.72
C THR A 369 -141.05 15.67 82.30
N ASN A 370 -140.25 14.62 82.47
CA ASN A 370 -140.66 13.37 83.11
C ASN A 370 -141.08 13.59 84.58
N ILE A 371 -140.35 14.43 85.33
CA ILE A 371 -140.69 14.79 86.72
C ILE A 371 -141.95 15.68 86.77
N LEU A 372 -142.07 16.68 85.88
CA LEU A 372 -143.25 17.54 85.81
C LEU A 372 -144.51 16.75 85.49
N ALA A 373 -144.42 15.82 84.55
CA ALA A 373 -145.49 14.93 84.15
C ALA A 373 -145.89 13.97 85.27
N LEU A 374 -144.92 13.45 86.04
CA LEU A 374 -145.20 12.64 87.22
C LEU A 374 -145.98 13.44 88.27
N ASN A 375 -145.55 14.67 88.58
CA ASN A 375 -146.24 15.54 89.52
C ASN A 375 -147.66 15.89 89.06
N ALA A 376 -147.84 16.17 87.76
CA ALA A 376 -149.15 16.41 87.17
C ALA A 376 -150.07 15.18 87.22
N ALA A 377 -149.54 13.98 87.00
CA ALA A 377 -150.29 12.73 87.09
C ALA A 377 -150.76 12.44 88.54
N VAL A 378 -149.94 12.77 89.53
CA VAL A 378 -150.27 12.63 90.96
C VAL A 378 -151.35 13.61 91.37
N GLU A 379 -151.25 14.89 90.99
CA GLU A 379 -152.26 15.89 91.38
C GLU A 379 -153.59 15.68 90.64
N ALA A 380 -153.53 15.18 89.39
CA ALA A 380 -154.72 14.76 88.64
C ALA A 380 -155.44 13.57 89.29
N ALA A 381 -154.72 12.62 89.90
CA ALA A 381 -155.32 11.54 90.67
C ALA A 381 -156.01 12.05 91.96
N ARG A 382 -155.58 13.20 92.47
CA ARG A 382 -156.12 13.85 93.68
C ARG A 382 -157.43 14.61 93.43
N ALA A 383 -157.63 15.12 92.22
CA ALA A 383 -158.84 15.84 91.81
C ALA A 383 -160.05 14.93 91.47
N GLY A 384 -159.93 13.61 91.66
CA GLY A 384 -161.01 12.65 91.47
C GLY A 384 -161.59 12.66 90.05
N GLU A 385 -162.91 12.47 89.91
CA GLU A 385 -163.58 12.35 88.60
C GLU A 385 -163.40 13.58 87.68
N GLN A 386 -163.11 14.77 88.22
CA GLN A 386 -162.83 15.96 87.39
C GLN A 386 -161.40 15.98 86.81
N GLY A 387 -160.46 15.21 87.38
CA GLY A 387 -159.03 15.19 87.00
C GLY A 387 -158.63 14.11 85.99
N ARG A 388 -159.56 13.23 85.61
CA ARG A 388 -159.28 12.02 84.82
C ARG A 388 -158.70 12.33 83.43
N GLY A 389 -159.13 13.43 82.80
CA GLY A 389 -158.56 13.93 81.55
C GLY A 389 -157.11 14.42 81.69
N PHE A 390 -156.77 15.06 82.82
CA PHE A 390 -155.42 15.54 83.10
C PHE A 390 -154.43 14.41 83.40
N ALA A 391 -154.88 13.34 84.08
CA ALA A 391 -154.03 12.19 84.39
C ALA A 391 -153.58 11.44 83.12
N VAL A 392 -154.45 11.31 82.12
CA VAL A 392 -154.12 10.70 80.84
C VAL A 392 -153.11 11.53 80.06
N VAL A 393 -153.30 12.86 80.00
CA VAL A 393 -152.34 13.76 79.35
C VAL A 393 -150.99 13.73 80.06
N ALA A 394 -150.96 13.72 81.39
CA ALA A 394 -149.73 13.63 82.17
C ALA A 394 -148.99 12.28 81.95
N GLY A 395 -149.72 11.16 81.84
CA GLY A 395 -149.15 9.87 81.48
C GLY A 395 -148.52 9.86 80.09
N GLU A 396 -149.17 10.50 79.12
CA GLU A 396 -148.66 10.61 77.75
C GLU A 396 -147.42 11.52 77.66
N VAL A 397 -147.42 12.66 78.37
CA VAL A 397 -146.25 13.55 78.47
C VAL A 397 -145.06 12.83 79.12
N ARG A 398 -145.31 11.99 80.12
CA ARG A 398 -144.27 11.19 80.78
C ARG A 398 -143.65 10.16 79.83
N ASN A 399 -144.49 9.48 79.04
CA ASN A 399 -144.03 8.53 78.02
C ASN A 399 -143.20 9.26 76.95
N LEU A 400 -143.67 10.41 76.47
CA LEU A 400 -142.94 11.23 75.49
C LEU A 400 -141.59 11.74 76.03
N ALA A 401 -141.52 12.09 77.31
CA ALA A 401 -140.28 12.48 77.98
C ALA A 401 -139.30 11.29 78.09
N GLY A 402 -139.78 10.10 78.43
CA GLY A 402 -138.97 8.87 78.44
C GLY A 402 -138.38 8.55 77.06
N ARG A 403 -139.20 8.62 76.01
CA ARG A 403 -138.75 8.46 74.62
C ARG A 403 -137.74 9.54 74.19
N SER A 404 -137.88 10.77 74.67
CA SER A 404 -136.93 11.86 74.37
C SER A 404 -135.57 11.66 75.05
N ALA A 405 -135.54 11.15 76.29
CA ALA A 405 -134.29 10.84 76.99
C ALA A 405 -133.54 9.68 76.32
N GLU A 406 -134.26 8.64 75.87
CA GLU A 406 -133.67 7.50 75.17
C GLU A 406 -133.06 7.90 73.82
N ALA A 407 -133.80 8.70 73.02
CA ALA A 407 -133.29 9.25 71.76
C ALA A 407 -132.09 10.20 71.97
N ALA A 408 -132.09 11.03 73.01
CA ALA A 408 -130.96 11.88 73.36
C ALA A 408 -129.71 11.04 73.69
N LYS A 409 -129.88 9.91 74.39
CA LYS A 409 -128.78 9.01 74.74
C LYS A 409 -128.17 8.31 73.52
N GLU A 410 -128.99 7.90 72.56
CA GLU A 410 -128.53 7.36 71.27
C GLU A 410 -127.75 8.40 70.45
N ILE A 411 -128.26 9.64 70.34
CA ILE A 411 -127.56 10.71 69.63
C ILE A 411 -126.22 11.04 70.31
N LYS A 412 -126.19 11.08 71.65
CA LYS A 412 -124.96 11.31 72.41
C LYS A 412 -123.89 10.25 72.08
N ALA A 413 -124.26 8.98 72.04
CA ALA A 413 -123.36 7.90 71.67
C ALA A 413 -122.81 8.05 70.23
N LEU A 414 -123.67 8.40 69.26
CA LEU A 414 -123.26 8.63 67.86
C LEU A 414 -122.30 9.84 67.71
N ILE A 415 -122.53 10.90 68.47
CA ILE A 415 -121.68 12.08 68.45
C ILE A 415 -120.32 11.79 69.09
N THR A 416 -120.28 11.08 70.23
CA THR A 416 -119.01 10.65 70.85
C THR A 416 -118.20 9.77 69.89
N ALA A 417 -118.85 8.82 69.21
CA ALA A 417 -118.18 8.00 68.20
C ALA A 417 -117.67 8.83 66.99
N SER A 418 -118.39 9.90 66.62
CA SER A 418 -117.95 10.80 65.54
C SER A 418 -116.75 11.65 65.94
N VAL A 419 -116.72 12.17 67.18
CA VAL A 419 -115.56 12.90 67.74
C VAL A 419 -114.33 11.99 67.75
N GLU A 420 -114.47 10.76 68.25
CA GLU A 420 -113.37 9.80 68.33
C GLU A 420 -112.79 9.45 66.94
N ARG A 421 -113.65 9.27 65.92
CA ARG A 421 -113.19 9.02 64.54
C ARG A 421 -112.49 10.23 63.92
N VAL A 422 -112.94 11.44 64.21
CA VAL A 422 -112.30 12.67 63.71
C VAL A 422 -110.95 12.91 64.40
N GLU A 423 -110.83 12.63 65.69
CA GLU A 423 -109.54 12.69 66.41
C GLU A 423 -108.53 11.66 65.88
N GLN A 424 -108.97 10.41 65.64
CA GLN A 424 -108.14 9.40 64.99
C GLN A 424 -107.71 9.84 63.59
N GLY A 425 -108.63 10.41 62.80
CA GLY A 425 -108.32 10.96 61.48
C GLY A 425 -107.31 12.10 61.52
N THR A 426 -107.40 12.98 62.54
CA THR A 426 -106.48 14.11 62.72
C THR A 426 -105.10 13.67 63.21
N ALA A 427 -105.00 12.56 63.95
CA ALA A 427 -103.72 12.04 64.45
C ALA A 427 -102.91 11.25 63.40
N LEU A 428 -103.56 10.80 62.32
CA LEU A 428 -102.94 10.03 61.23
C LEU A 428 -102.39 10.89 60.09
N VAL A 429 -102.67 12.20 60.14
CA VAL A 429 -102.31 13.22 59.14
C VAL A 429 -101.36 14.20 59.80
#